data_AF-A0A932TYI1-F1
#
_entry.id   AF-A0A932TYI1-F1
#
_cell.length_a   1.000
_cell.length_b   1.000
_cell.length_c   1.000
_cell.angle_alpha   90.00
_cell.angle_beta   90.00
_cell.angle_gamma   90.00
#
_symmetry.space_group_name_H-M   'P 1'
#
loop_
_entity.id
_entity.type
_entity.pdbx_description
1 polymer ?
#
loop_
_entity_poly.entity_id
_entity_poly.type
_entity_poly.pdbx_seq_one_letter_code
_entity_poly.pdbx_strand_id
1 'polypeptide(L)'
;MHQSQEVAPGVFEIIIRGAGTPPLPGMGGASQFAAWFLTGASPTLIEPGPTVAAKEALQAIAALGYDPDAIQYLVPTHIHVDHGGGCGWVAQQLPRLKVAV
;
A
#
# COMPACT_ATOMS: atom_id res chain seq x y z
N MET A 1 8.65 -1.85 8.66
CA MET A 1 7.88 -1.64 9.91
C MET A 1 6.88 -0.56 9.56
N HIS A 2 5.60 -0.90 9.44
CA HIS A 2 4.58 0.05 9.01
C HIS A 2 4.03 0.85 10.19
N GLN A 3 3.52 2.04 9.90
CA GLN A 3 2.73 2.84 10.83
C GLN A 3 1.40 3.13 10.14
N SER A 4 0.28 2.84 10.80
CA SER A 4 -1.07 3.10 10.25
C SER A 4 -1.88 3.98 11.20
N GLN A 5 -2.64 4.92 10.66
CA GLN A 5 -3.51 5.81 11.41
C GLN A 5 -4.84 5.98 10.69
N GLU A 6 -5.95 5.91 11.44
CA GLU A 6 -7.26 6.31 10.91
C GLU A 6 -7.34 7.84 10.85
N VAL A 7 -7.57 8.39 9.67
CA VAL A 7 -7.62 9.84 9.41
C VAL A 7 -9.05 10.35 9.22
N ALA A 8 -9.98 9.45 8.88
CA ALA A 8 -11.41 9.64 8.86
C ALA A 8 -12.09 8.27 9.06
N PRO A 9 -13.38 8.18 9.43
CA PRO A 9 -14.05 6.91 9.63
C PRO A 9 -13.89 5.96 8.44
N GLY A 10 -13.22 4.82 8.66
CA GLY A 10 -12.94 3.83 7.62
C GLY A 10 -11.86 4.22 6.61
N VAL A 11 -11.09 5.29 6.84
CA VAL A 11 -10.00 5.74 5.97
C VAL A 11 -8.71 5.75 6.77
N PHE A 12 -7.78 4.91 6.34
CA PHE A 12 -6.50 4.72 7.00
C PHE A 12 -5.37 5.22 6.12
N GLU A 13 -4.50 6.06 6.68
CA GLU A 13 -3.18 6.33 6.13
C GLU A 13 -2.23 5.23 6.61
N ILE A 14 -1.43 4.68 5.69
CA ILE A 14 -0.42 3.66 5.96
C ILE A 14 0.92 4.21 5.49
N ILE A 15 1.82 4.44 6.43
CA ILE A 15 3.21 4.80 6.16
C ILE A 15 4.04 3.53 6.09
N ILE A 16 4.50 3.23 4.87
CA ILE A 16 5.38 2.12 4.57
C ILE A 16 6.82 2.60 4.71
N ARG A 17 7.57 1.96 5.61
CA ARG A 17 8.99 2.23 5.79
C ARG A 17 9.75 1.02 5.27
N GLY A 18 10.29 1.12 4.05
CA GLY A 18 10.98 0.02 3.37
C GLY A 18 11.99 -0.65 4.30
N ALA A 19 11.60 -1.76 4.92
CA ALA A 19 12.40 -2.40 5.94
C ALA A 19 13.53 -3.18 5.26
N GLY A 20 14.75 -2.67 5.37
CA GLY A 20 15.94 -3.32 4.81
C GLY A 20 16.30 -2.93 3.38
N THR A 21 15.56 -2.00 2.76
CA THR A 21 16.05 -1.33 1.55
C THR A 21 17.13 -0.32 1.96
N PRO A 22 18.38 -0.44 1.46
CA PRO A 22 19.33 0.64 1.61
C PRO A 22 18.71 1.92 1.06
N PRO A 23 18.99 3.10 1.66
CA PRO A 23 18.54 4.36 1.11
C PRO A 23 18.91 4.39 -0.38
N LEU A 24 17.95 4.72 -1.24
CA LEU A 24 18.22 4.87 -2.67
C LEU A 24 19.33 5.93 -2.82
N PRO A 25 20.40 5.67 -3.59
CA PRO A 25 21.47 6.64 -3.75
C PRO A 25 20.93 8.01 -4.17
N GLY A 26 21.15 9.04 -3.35
CA GLY A 26 20.64 10.40 -3.58
C GLY A 26 19.33 10.76 -2.85
N MET A 27 18.64 9.79 -2.24
CA MET A 27 17.52 10.03 -1.32
C MET A 27 18.01 9.79 0.12
N GLY A 28 18.30 10.87 0.85
CA GLY A 28 18.74 10.79 2.24
C GLY A 28 17.65 10.21 3.16
N GLY A 29 17.97 9.16 3.91
CA GLY A 29 17.10 8.56 4.92
C GLY A 29 16.30 7.34 4.44
N ALA A 30 15.64 6.67 5.38
CA ALA A 30 14.71 5.57 5.05
C ALA A 30 13.53 6.15 4.29
N SER A 31 13.40 5.80 3.00
CA SER A 31 12.28 6.24 2.17
C SER A 31 10.95 5.81 2.80
N GLN A 32 10.05 6.77 2.95
CA GLN A 32 8.70 6.56 3.45
C GLN A 32 7.73 6.73 2.29
N PHE A 33 6.80 5.80 2.15
CA PHE A 33 5.78 5.84 1.11
C PHE A 33 4.41 5.82 1.80
N ALA A 34 3.55 6.75 1.40
CA ALA A 34 2.18 6.79 1.87
C ALA A 34 1.30 5.92 0.97
N ALA A 35 0.46 5.12 1.62
CA ALA A 35 -0.61 4.35 1.04
C ALA A 35 -1.90 4.68 1.80
N TRP A 36 -3.05 4.52 1.16
CA TRP A 36 -4.34 4.63 1.85
C TRP A 36 -5.15 3.36 1.72
N PHE A 37 -5.84 3.01 2.80
CA PHE A 37 -6.79 1.91 2.81
C PHE A 37 -8.17 2.43 3.22
N LEU A 38 -9.14 2.19 2.34
CA LEU A 38 -10.54 2.57 2.56
C LEU A 38 -11.35 1.31 2.83
N THR A 39 -12.14 1.34 3.89
CA THR A 39 -13.05 0.26 4.29
C THR A 39 -14.46 0.52 3.77
N GLY A 40 -15.38 -0.41 4.01
CA GLY A 40 -16.78 -0.30 3.60
C GLY A 40 -17.16 -1.32 2.51
N ALA A 41 -18.16 -0.98 1.69
CA ALA A 41 -18.76 -1.91 0.73
C ALA A 41 -17.77 -2.43 -0.33
N SER A 42 -16.77 -1.61 -0.68
CA SER A 42 -15.71 -1.95 -1.62
C SER A 42 -14.35 -1.57 -1.04
N PRO A 43 -13.74 -2.43 -0.22
CA PRO A 43 -12.44 -2.17 0.36
C PRO A 43 -11.40 -1.89 -0.73
N THR A 44 -10.67 -0.79 -0.57
CA THR A 44 -9.82 -0.22 -1.62
C THR A 44 -8.45 0.14 -1.06
N LEU A 45 -7.40 -0.31 -1.74
CA LEU A 45 -6.03 0.12 -1.52
C LEU A 45 -5.67 1.18 -2.57
N ILE A 46 -5.28 2.37 -2.11
CA ILE A 46 -4.78 3.46 -2.94
C ILE A 46 -3.27 3.53 -2.74
N GLU A 47 -2.51 3.32 -3.82
CA GLU A 47 -1.05 3.24 -3.86
C GLU A 47 -0.42 2.19 -2.91
N PRO A 48 0.26 1.15 -3.42
CA PRO A 48 0.95 0.19 -2.57
C PRO A 48 2.42 0.56 -2.25
N GLY A 49 2.94 1.65 -2.81
CA GLY A 49 4.37 1.99 -2.74
C GLY A 49 5.22 1.21 -3.78
N PRO A 50 6.55 1.18 -3.64
CA PRO A 50 7.41 0.44 -4.56
C PRO A 50 7.25 -1.07 -4.36
N THR A 51 7.58 -1.86 -5.39
CA THR A 51 7.48 -3.34 -5.33
C THR A 51 8.20 -3.95 -4.12
N VAL A 52 9.36 -3.41 -3.76
CA VAL A 52 10.18 -3.88 -2.62
C VAL A 52 9.51 -3.70 -1.26
N ALA A 53 8.50 -2.82 -1.16
CA ALA A 53 7.82 -2.50 0.09
C ALA A 53 6.30 -2.76 0.06
N ALA A 54 5.73 -3.12 -1.10
CA ALA A 54 4.29 -3.35 -1.29
C ALA A 54 3.71 -4.43 -0.36
N LYS A 55 4.52 -5.41 0.05
CA LYS A 55 4.12 -6.41 1.04
C LYS A 55 3.77 -5.78 2.39
N GLU A 56 4.47 -4.71 2.78
CA GLU A 56 4.22 -4.02 4.05
C GLU A 56 2.85 -3.32 4.06
N ALA A 57 2.36 -2.86 2.91
CA ALA A 57 1.00 -2.31 2.79
C ALA A 57 -0.06 -3.37 3.15
N LEU A 58 0.06 -4.58 2.57
CA LEU A 58 -0.86 -5.68 2.86
C LEU A 58 -0.75 -6.15 4.31
N GLN A 59 0.47 -6.17 4.88
CA GLN A 59 0.67 -6.48 6.30
C GLN A 59 0.05 -5.42 7.23
N ALA A 60 0.11 -4.14 6.85
CA ALA A 60 -0.54 -3.08 7.61
C ALA A 60 -2.07 -3.23 7.61
N ILE A 61 -2.66 -3.56 6.46
CA ILE A 61 -4.11 -3.85 6.35
C ILE A 61 -4.50 -5.04 7.24
N ALA A 62 -3.70 -6.11 7.22
CA ALA A 62 -3.90 -7.26 8.11
C ALA A 62 -3.78 -6.90 9.59
N ALA A 63 -2.82 -6.04 9.96
CA ALA A 63 -2.63 -5.57 11.33
C ALA A 63 -3.77 -4.67 11.83
N LEU A 64 -4.47 -3.97 10.92
CA LEU A 64 -5.72 -3.24 11.20
C LEU A 64 -6.93 -4.17 11.39
N GLY A 65 -6.78 -5.49 11.24
CA GLY A 65 -7.84 -6.48 11.41
C GLY A 65 -8.65 -6.77 10.14
N TYR A 66 -8.22 -6.28 8.99
CA TYR A 66 -8.89 -6.53 7.70
C TYR A 66 -8.18 -7.62 6.92
N ASP A 67 -8.94 -8.48 6.24
CA ASP A 67 -8.39 -9.48 5.35
C ASP A 67 -7.91 -8.83 4.03
N PRO A 68 -6.60 -8.88 3.69
CA PRO A 68 -6.12 -8.36 2.41
C PRO A 68 -6.79 -9.04 1.20
N ASP A 69 -7.21 -10.29 1.33
CA ASP A 69 -7.90 -11.04 0.28
C ASP A 69 -9.33 -10.54 0.00
N ALA A 70 -9.86 -9.66 0.85
CA ALA A 70 -11.15 -8.99 0.69
C ALA A 70 -11.04 -7.63 -0.02
N ILE A 71 -9.83 -7.16 -0.34
CA ILE A 71 -9.63 -5.92 -1.11
C ILE A 71 -10.22 -6.10 -2.51
N GLN A 72 -11.13 -5.21 -2.89
CA GLN A 72 -11.81 -5.25 -4.19
C GLN A 72 -11.10 -4.38 -5.22
N TYR A 73 -10.51 -3.26 -4.80
CA TYR A 73 -9.89 -2.30 -5.70
C TYR A 73 -8.45 -1.95 -5.31
N LEU A 74 -7.62 -1.81 -6.33
CA LEU A 74 -6.29 -1.24 -6.26
C LEU A 74 -6.24 -0.03 -7.18
N VAL A 75 -5.95 1.14 -6.62
CA VAL A 75 -5.99 2.42 -7.34
C VAL A 75 -4.61 3.08 -7.29
N PRO A 76 -3.81 3.03 -8.38
CA PRO A 76 -2.73 3.97 -8.56
C PRO A 76 -3.30 5.35 -8.93
N THR A 77 -2.91 6.38 -8.21
CA THR A 77 -3.20 7.80 -8.48
C THR A 77 -2.28 8.37 -9.55
N HIS A 78 -1.02 7.94 -9.58
CA HIS A 78 -0.02 8.31 -10.58
C HIS A 78 1.06 7.22 -10.66
N ILE A 79 1.87 7.25 -11.72
CA ILE A 79 2.87 6.19 -11.95
C ILE A 79 4.27 6.77 -11.78
N HIS A 80 4.77 6.72 -10.55
CA HIS A 80 6.20 6.70 -10.25
C HIS A 80 6.55 5.37 -9.58
N VAL A 81 7.81 4.91 -9.76
CA VAL A 81 8.23 3.56 -9.33
C VAL A 81 8.13 3.38 -7.80
N ASP A 82 8.24 4.48 -7.07
CA ASP A 82 8.19 4.60 -5.63
C ASP A 82 6.76 4.72 -5.05
N HIS A 83 5.75 4.90 -5.90
CA HIS A 83 4.35 5.01 -5.48
C HIS A 83 3.49 3.87 -6.05
N GLY A 84 3.42 3.76 -7.38
CA GLY A 84 2.60 2.75 -8.06
C GLY A 84 3.37 1.47 -8.44
N GLY A 85 4.68 1.41 -8.19
CA GLY A 85 5.53 0.28 -8.63
C GLY A 85 5.12 -1.08 -8.07
N GLY A 86 4.49 -1.10 -6.89
CA GLY A 86 3.97 -2.31 -6.27
C GLY A 86 2.68 -2.85 -6.88
N CYS A 87 1.99 -2.09 -7.74
CA CYS A 87 0.65 -2.45 -8.19
C CYS A 87 0.60 -3.80 -8.91
N GLY A 88 1.56 -4.07 -9.79
CA GLY A 88 1.64 -5.34 -10.50
C GLY A 88 1.85 -6.53 -9.57
N TRP A 89 2.70 -6.36 -8.55
CA TRP A 89 2.94 -7.42 -7.55
C TRP A 89 1.71 -7.66 -6.69
N VAL A 90 1.03 -6.61 -6.21
CA VAL A 90 -0.21 -6.74 -5.42
C VAL A 90 -1.31 -7.43 -6.23
N ALA A 91 -1.49 -7.06 -7.50
CA ALA A 91 -2.47 -7.71 -8.38
C ALA A 91 -2.18 -9.21 -8.61
N GLN A 92 -0.91 -9.62 -8.58
CA GLN A 92 -0.52 -11.03 -8.64
C GLN A 92 -0.81 -11.78 -7.33
N GLN A 93 -0.66 -11.12 -6.18
CA GLN A 93 -0.94 -11.74 -4.87
C GLN A 93 -2.43 -11.88 -4.61
N LEU A 94 -3.24 -10.92 -5.08
CA LEU A 94 -4.66 -10.80 -4.79
C LEU A 94 -5.48 -10.85 -6.10
N PRO A 95 -5.59 -12.00 -6.78
CA PRO A 95 -6.09 -12.10 -8.16
C PRO A 95 -7.57 -11.74 -8.33
N ARG A 96 -8.33 -11.61 -7.24
CA ARG A 96 -9.74 -11.19 -7.26
C ARG A 96 -9.93 -9.67 -7.29
N LEU A 97 -8.91 -8.90 -6.95
CA LEU A 97 -9.02 -7.43 -6.98
C LEU A 97 -9.04 -6.91 -8.41
N LYS A 98 -9.63 -5.72 -8.59
CA LYS A 98 -9.60 -4.97 -9.84
C LYS A 98 -8.68 -3.76 -9.71
N VAL A 99 -7.77 -3.60 -10.68
CA VAL A 99 -7.01 -2.35 -10.82
C VAL A 99 -7.90 -1.31 -11.51
N ALA A 100 -8.03 -0.12 -10.93
CA ALA A 100 -8.84 0.97 -11.46
C ALA A 100 -8.03 2.28 -11.52
N VAL A 101 -8.31 3.11 -12.53
CA VAL A 101 -7.67 4.42 -12.80
C VAL A 101 -8.71 5.49 -13.05
#